data_AF-A0A0F7RW79-F1
#
_entry.id   AF-A0A0F7RW79-F1
#
_cell.length_a   1.000
_cell.length_b   1.000
_cell.length_c   1.000
_cell.angle_alpha   90.00
_cell.angle_beta   90.00
_cell.angle_gamma   90.00
#
_symmetry.space_group_name_H-M   'P 1'
#
loop_
_entity.id
_entity.type
_entity.pdbx_description
1 polymer ?
#
loop_
_entity_poly.entity_id
_entity_poly.type
_entity_poly.pdbx_seq_one_letter_code
_entity_poly.pdbx_strand_id
1 'polypeptide(L)'
;MKRRCREGMDVSPATFVLSEWEVFEPRFEQTSIEAFSKDLMLLVEEDSACCSGRTASAAPLSSLARFQVVPLPAAASSRCTPNEPSPFRPSPSNTSTFPSLTVLPLPSPPIPSAIPTLDYYTRASSLVSAFTTTELISNTINYAPGVPRLGIPNYQWWTEALHGVAGSPGVNFNPDQAGEFGSATSFPQIINLGATFDDALYRQVASHIANETRAFSNAGKAGLNMYSPLNINAFRDPRWGRGQETVGEDPLHLSRYAVKVVHGLQGPHAQDDDKPRLSLAATCKHYLTYEVEEWDGVERVPPSASKYYLETLARKEWGLDRHHNYLTSDCDAVANVYDGHHYADNYVQAAAESINAGTDLDCGATYSDNLQKALDQNLTDVRTIRRAVTRMFGSLVRLGYFDPAESQPLRQLGWKDVNAPAAQKLAYEAAAASITLLKNSHSTLPLSDVKGKRVAVIGPYSNATFALRGNYAGPSPFVITMTEAAQRTFSDSTVVSANGTSILGPCNT
;
A
#
# COMPACT_ATOMS: atom_id res chain seq x y z
N MET A 1 0.40 3.09 -50.28
CA MET A 1 0.44 4.35 -49.51
C MET A 1 0.45 3.98 -48.03
N LYS A 2 1.63 3.95 -47.40
CA LYS A 2 1.81 3.59 -45.99
C LYS A 2 1.23 4.72 -45.11
N ARG A 3 0.22 4.45 -44.28
CA ARG A 3 -0.11 5.30 -43.12
C ARG A 3 0.19 4.51 -41.86
N ARG A 4 1.08 5.08 -41.06
CA ARG A 4 1.54 4.61 -39.75
C ARG A 4 0.39 4.75 -38.75
N CYS A 5 0.08 3.68 -38.03
CA CYS A 5 -0.52 3.79 -36.71
C CYS A 5 0.63 3.92 -35.70
N ARG A 6 0.65 5.02 -34.95
CA ARG A 6 1.54 5.25 -33.82
C ARG A 6 0.87 4.75 -32.55
N GLU A 7 1.69 4.12 -31.71
CA GLU A 7 1.68 4.10 -30.22
C GLU A 7 0.36 3.61 -29.58
N GLY A 8 0.25 2.40 -29.02
CA GLY A 8 1.17 1.75 -28.08
C GLY A 8 0.86 2.24 -26.66
N MET A 9 -0.13 1.63 -26.00
CA MET A 9 -0.36 1.85 -24.56
C MET A 9 0.75 1.12 -23.79
N ASP A 10 1.71 1.89 -23.30
CA ASP A 10 2.76 1.39 -22.42
C ASP A 10 2.23 1.25 -21.00
N VAL A 11 2.36 0.06 -20.44
CA VAL A 11 1.93 -0.30 -19.08
C VAL A 11 3.13 -0.11 -18.16
N SER A 12 3.06 0.87 -17.26
CA SER A 12 4.15 1.21 -16.34
C SER A 12 4.45 0.09 -15.33
N PRO A 13 5.72 -0.23 -15.02
CA PRO A 13 6.06 -1.27 -14.06
C PRO A 13 5.88 -0.75 -12.62
N ALA A 14 4.91 -1.28 -11.88
CA ALA A 14 4.78 -1.09 -10.44
C ALA A 14 4.94 -2.44 -9.73
N THR A 15 5.60 -2.47 -8.58
CA THR A 15 5.65 -3.64 -7.68
C THR A 15 4.25 -3.83 -7.08
N PHE A 16 3.79 -5.05 -6.76
CA PHE A 16 2.49 -5.25 -6.08
C PHE A 16 2.69 -5.77 -4.64
N VAL A 17 1.87 -5.27 -3.71
CA VAL A 17 1.66 -5.87 -2.37
C VAL A 17 0.46 -6.80 -2.49
N LEU A 18 0.64 -8.03 -2.03
CA LEU A 18 -0.36 -9.09 -1.99
C LEU A 18 -1.01 -9.07 -0.60
N SER A 19 -2.21 -8.54 -0.49
CA SER A 19 -3.03 -8.83 0.70
C SER A 19 -4.02 -9.94 0.39
N GLU A 20 -4.61 -10.44 1.46
CA GLU A 20 -5.68 -11.43 1.41
C GLU A 20 -7.03 -10.72 1.59
N TRP A 21 -8.13 -11.49 1.54
CA TRP A 21 -9.56 -11.14 1.74
C TRP A 21 -10.44 -10.91 0.47
N GLU A 22 -11.76 -11.04 0.64
CA GLU A 22 -12.68 -11.90 -0.15
C GLU A 22 -13.52 -11.26 -1.31
N VAL A 23 -13.82 -12.01 -2.40
CA VAL A 23 -14.74 -11.61 -3.52
C VAL A 23 -15.91 -12.55 -3.77
N PHE A 24 -17.08 -11.98 -4.07
CA PHE A 24 -18.29 -12.63 -4.58
C PHE A 24 -18.55 -12.31 -6.06
N GLU A 25 -19.03 -13.27 -6.87
CA GLU A 25 -19.68 -13.02 -8.16
C GLU A 25 -21.22 -12.99 -7.99
N PRO A 26 -21.97 -12.05 -8.57
CA PRO A 26 -23.42 -12.14 -8.64
C PRO A 26 -23.86 -12.98 -9.86
N ARG A 27 -24.77 -13.94 -9.62
CA ARG A 27 -25.54 -14.58 -10.69
C ARG A 27 -26.42 -13.53 -11.36
N PHE A 28 -26.14 -13.20 -12.61
CA PHE A 28 -27.09 -12.48 -13.45
C PHE A 28 -28.09 -13.48 -14.03
N GLU A 29 -29.37 -13.35 -13.67
CA GLU A 29 -30.44 -13.85 -14.50
C GLU A 29 -30.43 -13.07 -15.82
N GLN A 30 -30.29 -13.79 -16.93
CA GLN A 30 -30.44 -13.27 -18.27
C GLN A 30 -31.84 -12.66 -18.43
N THR A 31 -31.92 -11.36 -18.68
CA THR A 31 -32.86 -10.82 -19.67
C THR A 31 -32.49 -9.40 -20.07
N SER A 32 -32.24 -9.24 -21.38
CA SER A 32 -32.24 -8.02 -22.19
C SER A 32 -31.26 -6.89 -21.84
N ILE A 33 -30.23 -6.73 -22.69
CA ILE A 33 -29.97 -5.53 -23.51
C ILE A 33 -28.96 -5.94 -24.59
N GLU A 34 -29.48 -6.20 -25.80
CA GLU A 34 -28.69 -6.25 -27.02
C GLU A 34 -28.47 -4.81 -27.51
N ALA A 35 -27.21 -4.38 -27.52
CA ALA A 35 -26.59 -3.62 -28.62
C ALA A 35 -25.28 -2.99 -28.14
N PHE A 36 -24.16 -3.74 -28.16
CA PHE A 36 -22.81 -3.24 -28.43
C PHE A 36 -21.88 -4.46 -28.59
N SER A 37 -21.68 -4.90 -29.84
CA SER A 37 -20.79 -6.02 -30.18
C SER A 37 -19.50 -5.49 -30.80
N LYS A 38 -18.37 -5.74 -30.10
CA LYS A 38 -17.04 -6.04 -30.63
C LYS A 38 -16.08 -6.21 -29.45
N ASP A 39 -16.08 -7.39 -28.83
CA ASP A 39 -14.96 -7.91 -28.03
C ASP A 39 -15.21 -9.40 -27.69
N LEU A 40 -14.10 -10.14 -27.60
CA LEU A 40 -13.94 -11.49 -27.06
C LEU A 40 -14.62 -12.67 -27.80
N MET A 41 -13.84 -13.26 -28.72
CA MET A 41 -14.07 -14.60 -29.27
C MET A 41 -13.66 -15.65 -28.20
N LEU A 42 -14.61 -16.14 -27.41
CA LEU A 42 -14.46 -17.39 -26.68
C LEU A 42 -14.95 -18.52 -27.58
N LEU A 43 -14.01 -19.36 -28.04
CA LEU A 43 -14.32 -20.65 -28.64
C LEU A 43 -14.86 -21.56 -27.53
N VAL A 44 -16.16 -21.81 -27.53
CA VAL A 44 -16.77 -22.90 -26.78
C VAL A 44 -17.06 -24.00 -27.78
N GLU A 45 -16.35 -25.12 -27.65
CA GLU A 45 -16.67 -26.37 -28.34
C GLU A 45 -17.84 -27.01 -27.56
N GLU A 46 -18.97 -27.19 -28.26
CA GLU A 46 -20.15 -27.90 -27.76
C GLU A 46 -19.85 -29.39 -27.64
N ASP A 47 -20.26 -30.01 -26.53
CA ASP A 47 -20.81 -31.36 -26.58
C ASP A 47 -21.94 -31.48 -25.55
N SER A 48 -23.14 -31.78 -26.04
CA SER A 48 -24.38 -31.92 -25.28
C SER A 48 -25.03 -33.26 -25.57
N ALA A 49 -25.36 -34.02 -24.51
CA ALA A 49 -26.35 -35.10 -24.41
C ALA A 49 -26.20 -35.75 -23.01
N CYS A 50 -27.21 -36.18 -22.24
CA CYS A 50 -28.59 -36.54 -22.50
C CYS A 50 -29.37 -36.64 -21.16
N CYS A 51 -30.70 -36.59 -21.24
CA CYS A 51 -31.71 -36.51 -20.18
C CYS A 51 -31.92 -37.75 -19.26
N SER A 52 -32.77 -37.52 -18.22
CA SER A 52 -33.63 -38.41 -17.41
C SER A 52 -33.11 -38.77 -16.00
N GLY A 53 -33.87 -38.78 -14.89
CA GLY A 53 -35.26 -38.49 -14.55
C GLY A 53 -35.60 -38.99 -13.12
N ARG A 54 -36.79 -38.61 -12.59
CA ARG A 54 -37.58 -39.14 -11.42
C ARG A 54 -37.51 -38.37 -10.07
N THR A 55 -38.54 -37.56 -9.73
CA THR A 55 -39.76 -37.77 -8.86
C THR A 55 -39.46 -37.89 -7.35
N ALA A 56 -40.19 -37.37 -6.35
CA ALA A 56 -41.37 -36.50 -6.17
C ALA A 56 -41.47 -36.22 -4.63
N SER A 57 -42.01 -35.09 -4.16
CA SER A 57 -43.25 -35.02 -3.34
C SER A 57 -43.30 -33.67 -2.59
N ALA A 58 -44.49 -33.07 -2.51
CA ALA A 58 -44.80 -31.86 -1.77
C ALA A 58 -46.07 -32.04 -0.91
N ALA A 59 -46.15 -31.21 0.17
CA ALA A 59 -47.29 -30.82 1.03
C ALA A 59 -47.29 -31.38 2.48
N PRO A 60 -47.96 -30.72 3.47
CA PRO A 60 -47.99 -29.28 3.80
C PRO A 60 -47.97 -28.95 5.34
N LEU A 61 -47.88 -27.64 5.63
CA LEU A 61 -48.16 -26.85 6.86
C LEU A 61 -48.75 -27.51 8.13
N SER A 62 -48.12 -27.29 9.30
CA SER A 62 -48.66 -26.55 10.48
C SER A 62 -48.02 -26.99 11.81
N SER A 63 -47.26 -26.14 12.49
CA SER A 63 -47.40 -25.94 13.95
C SER A 63 -46.70 -24.64 14.39
N LEU A 64 -47.46 -23.82 15.13
CA LEU A 64 -46.96 -22.66 15.88
C LEU A 64 -46.22 -23.18 17.12
N ALA A 65 -44.90 -23.00 17.18
CA ALA A 65 -44.13 -23.19 18.40
C ALA A 65 -43.68 -21.81 18.94
N ARG A 66 -44.18 -21.49 20.13
CA ARG A 66 -43.84 -20.31 20.93
C ARG A 66 -42.34 -20.31 21.26
N PHE A 67 -41.62 -19.24 20.95
CA PHE A 67 -40.28 -19.01 21.48
C PHE A 67 -40.39 -18.52 22.94
N GLN A 68 -39.96 -19.36 23.88
CA GLN A 68 -39.67 -18.96 25.26
C GLN A 68 -38.36 -18.18 25.30
N VAL A 69 -38.38 -17.02 25.95
CA VAL A 69 -37.17 -16.27 26.33
C VAL A 69 -36.52 -17.01 27.49
N VAL A 70 -35.33 -17.57 27.27
CA VAL A 70 -34.48 -18.14 28.31
C VAL A 70 -33.50 -17.05 28.77
N PRO A 71 -33.50 -16.64 30.05
CA PRO A 71 -32.55 -15.66 30.56
C PRO A 71 -31.18 -16.31 30.78
N LEU A 72 -30.13 -15.71 30.19
CA LEU A 72 -28.73 -16.04 30.50
C LEU A 72 -28.37 -15.52 31.91
N PRO A 73 -27.58 -16.27 32.71
CA PRO A 73 -27.21 -15.86 34.05
C PRO A 73 -26.21 -14.70 34.04
N ALA A 74 -26.35 -13.82 35.03
CA ALA A 74 -25.51 -12.65 35.25
C ALA A 74 -24.02 -13.03 35.43
N ALA A 75 -23.16 -12.59 34.51
CA ALA A 75 -21.72 -12.63 34.68
C ALA A 75 -21.27 -11.45 35.58
N ALA A 76 -20.45 -11.79 36.56
CA ALA A 76 -19.94 -10.91 37.60
C ALA A 76 -19.13 -9.73 37.05
N SER A 77 -19.19 -8.62 37.77
CA SER A 77 -18.42 -7.40 37.55
C SER A 77 -16.90 -7.65 37.53
N SER A 78 -16.29 -7.65 36.35
CA SER A 78 -14.84 -7.48 36.19
C SER A 78 -14.54 -6.01 35.92
N ARG A 79 -13.77 -5.40 36.84
CA ARG A 79 -13.25 -4.04 36.72
C ARG A 79 -12.44 -3.90 35.42
N CYS A 80 -12.71 -2.83 34.66
CA CYS A 80 -11.85 -2.41 33.56
C CYS A 80 -10.48 -2.01 34.12
N THR A 81 -9.48 -2.88 34.00
CA THR A 81 -8.07 -2.51 34.00
C THR A 81 -7.64 -2.28 32.55
N PRO A 82 -6.87 -1.23 32.23
CA PRO A 82 -6.30 -1.08 30.89
C PRO A 82 -5.44 -2.30 30.61
N ASN A 83 -5.74 -3.01 29.52
CA ASN A 83 -4.83 -4.02 29.00
C ASN A 83 -3.49 -3.34 28.72
N GLU A 84 -2.46 -3.77 29.42
CA GLU A 84 -1.08 -3.47 29.05
C GLU A 84 -0.87 -3.94 27.59
N PRO A 85 -0.30 -3.11 26.72
CA PRO A 85 0.14 -3.58 25.42
C PRO A 85 1.21 -4.65 25.62
N SER A 86 1.04 -5.79 24.96
CA SER A 86 2.10 -6.80 24.78
C SER A 86 3.43 -6.09 24.48
N PRO A 87 4.55 -6.51 25.09
CA PRO A 87 5.80 -5.78 24.95
C PRO A 87 6.28 -5.84 23.50
N PHE A 88 6.00 -4.78 22.75
CA PHE A 88 6.72 -4.46 21.53
C PHE A 88 8.20 -4.43 21.90
N ARG A 89 8.95 -5.41 21.41
CA ARG A 89 10.40 -5.42 21.53
C ARG A 89 10.89 -4.14 20.83
N PRO A 90 11.59 -3.23 21.53
CA PRO A 90 12.11 -2.04 20.88
C PRO A 90 13.08 -2.46 19.80
N SER A 91 12.76 -2.13 18.54
CA SER A 91 13.67 -2.33 17.42
C SER A 91 14.93 -1.48 17.68
N PRO A 92 16.15 -2.03 17.57
CA PRO A 92 17.36 -1.23 17.71
C PRO A 92 17.37 -0.13 16.65
N SER A 93 17.90 1.04 17.03
CA SER A 93 17.92 2.28 16.23
C SER A 93 18.32 2.02 14.77
N ASN A 94 17.34 2.14 13.87
CA ASN A 94 17.53 2.03 12.43
C ASN A 94 18.36 3.22 11.93
N THR A 95 19.65 2.99 11.70
CA THR A 95 20.48 3.86 10.85
C THR A 95 20.60 3.16 9.52
N SER A 96 19.64 3.41 8.60
CA SER A 96 19.76 2.93 7.22
C SER A 96 20.91 3.70 6.58
N THR A 97 22.11 3.15 6.69
CA THR A 97 23.31 3.67 6.04
C THR A 97 23.39 3.05 4.66
N PHE A 98 23.76 3.84 3.65
CA PHE A 98 23.94 3.28 2.31
C PHE A 98 25.22 2.45 2.26
N PRO A 99 25.22 1.28 1.59
CA PRO A 99 26.43 0.50 1.41
C PRO A 99 27.44 1.29 0.57
N SER A 100 28.72 1.26 0.96
CA SER A 100 29.79 1.84 0.17
C SER A 100 30.44 0.77 -0.70
N LEU A 101 30.34 0.89 -2.03
CA LEU A 101 30.95 -0.05 -2.98
C LEU A 101 32.48 -0.13 -2.87
N THR A 102 33.14 0.83 -2.21
CA THR A 102 34.59 0.80 -1.96
C THR A 102 35.00 -0.24 -0.91
N VAL A 103 34.05 -0.81 -0.15
CA VAL A 103 34.32 -1.72 0.99
C VAL A 103 33.81 -3.14 0.74
N LEU A 104 33.06 -3.39 -0.34
CA LEU A 104 32.64 -4.76 -0.68
C LEU A 104 33.87 -5.60 -1.02
N PRO A 105 34.13 -6.72 -0.32
CA PRO A 105 35.06 -7.72 -0.81
C PRO A 105 34.38 -8.35 -2.03
N LEU A 106 34.66 -7.79 -3.20
CA LEU A 106 34.17 -8.32 -4.47
C LEU A 106 34.71 -9.76 -4.57
N PRO A 107 33.87 -10.79 -4.78
CA PRO A 107 34.34 -12.13 -5.06
C PRO A 107 35.38 -12.08 -6.19
N SER A 108 36.41 -12.92 -6.11
CA SER A 108 37.36 -13.11 -7.20
C SER A 108 36.78 -14.16 -8.18
N PRO A 109 36.73 -13.90 -9.50
CA PRO A 109 37.31 -12.75 -10.19
C PRO A 109 36.52 -11.47 -9.89
N PRO A 110 37.21 -10.32 -9.78
CA PRO A 110 36.64 -9.06 -9.29
C PRO A 110 35.31 -8.79 -9.97
N ILE A 111 34.27 -8.47 -9.19
CA ILE A 111 33.10 -7.79 -9.74
C ILE A 111 33.67 -6.61 -10.53
N PRO A 112 33.51 -6.56 -11.87
CA PRO A 112 34.24 -5.59 -12.67
C PRO A 112 33.89 -4.20 -12.16
N SER A 113 34.87 -3.37 -11.81
CA SER A 113 34.67 -1.96 -11.45
C SER A 113 34.02 -1.12 -12.58
N ALA A 114 33.62 -1.77 -13.68
CA ALA A 114 32.89 -1.28 -14.84
C ALA A 114 31.37 -1.59 -14.82
N ILE A 115 30.73 -1.71 -13.65
CA ILE A 115 29.28 -1.98 -13.50
C ILE A 115 28.28 -0.83 -13.84
N PRO A 116 28.62 0.35 -14.42
CA PRO A 116 27.57 1.26 -14.89
C PRO A 116 26.86 0.81 -16.18
N THR A 117 27.34 -0.25 -16.85
CA THR A 117 26.88 -0.68 -18.19
C THR A 117 26.16 -2.02 -18.23
N LEU A 118 26.11 -2.77 -17.12
CA LEU A 118 25.40 -4.05 -17.03
C LEU A 118 23.95 -3.85 -16.57
N ASP A 119 23.06 -4.70 -17.04
CA ASP A 119 21.66 -4.74 -16.62
C ASP A 119 21.52 -4.96 -15.09
N TYR A 120 20.54 -4.30 -14.48
CA TYR A 120 20.33 -4.24 -13.02
C TYR A 120 20.12 -5.62 -12.41
N TYR A 121 19.44 -6.51 -13.12
CA TYR A 121 19.21 -7.88 -12.65
C TYR A 121 20.52 -8.66 -12.59
N THR A 122 21.42 -8.45 -13.55
CA THR A 122 22.74 -9.08 -13.55
C THR A 122 23.58 -8.58 -12.38
N ARG A 123 23.54 -7.27 -12.08
CA ARG A 123 24.20 -6.67 -10.90
C ARG A 123 23.70 -7.29 -9.60
N ALA A 124 22.38 -7.39 -9.45
CA ALA A 124 21.76 -8.00 -8.28
C ALA A 124 22.09 -9.49 -8.18
N SER A 125 22.03 -10.23 -9.29
CA SER A 125 22.37 -11.65 -9.32
C SER A 125 23.82 -11.91 -8.92
N SER A 126 24.77 -11.08 -9.35
CA SER A 126 26.17 -11.19 -8.93
C SER A 126 26.31 -10.94 -7.43
N LEU A 127 25.62 -9.96 -6.86
CA LEU A 127 25.64 -9.69 -5.43
C LEU A 127 25.05 -10.85 -4.61
N VAL A 128 23.87 -11.31 -5.01
CA VAL A 128 23.14 -12.39 -4.33
C VAL A 128 23.84 -13.74 -4.50
N SER A 129 24.67 -13.94 -5.53
CA SER A 129 25.49 -15.15 -5.68
C SER A 129 26.49 -15.35 -4.54
N ALA A 130 26.90 -14.27 -3.86
CA ALA A 130 27.82 -14.31 -2.73
C ALA A 130 27.15 -14.62 -1.37
N PHE A 131 25.82 -14.74 -1.35
CA PHE A 131 25.05 -14.99 -0.12
C PHE A 131 25.00 -16.49 0.18
N THR A 132 25.15 -16.82 1.45
CA THR A 132 24.87 -18.15 1.98
C THR A 132 23.36 -18.42 2.02
N THR A 133 22.93 -19.68 2.12
CA THR A 133 21.51 -20.03 2.22
C THR A 133 20.83 -19.37 3.42
N THR A 134 21.51 -19.29 4.57
CA THR A 134 21.00 -18.60 5.76
C THR A 134 20.86 -17.10 5.51
N GLU A 135 21.87 -16.46 4.90
CA GLU A 135 21.79 -15.04 4.54
C GLU A 135 20.66 -14.77 3.53
N LEU A 136 20.40 -15.68 2.59
CA LEU A 136 19.26 -15.58 1.67
C LEU A 136 17.93 -15.58 2.44
N ILE A 137 17.69 -16.60 3.27
CA ILE A 137 16.44 -16.75 4.04
C ILE A 137 16.22 -15.56 4.98
N SER A 138 17.27 -15.09 5.66
CA SER A 138 17.13 -13.95 6.58
C SER A 138 16.80 -12.64 5.86
N ASN A 139 17.09 -12.51 4.56
CA ASN A 139 16.82 -11.30 3.78
C ASN A 139 15.51 -11.38 2.97
N THR A 140 14.68 -12.42 3.14
CA THR A 140 13.35 -12.50 2.49
C THR A 140 12.22 -11.88 3.32
N ILE A 141 12.52 -11.27 4.46
CA ILE A 141 11.55 -10.60 5.34
C ILE A 141 11.63 -9.08 5.23
N ASN A 142 10.59 -8.36 5.69
CA ASN A 142 10.59 -6.90 5.64
C ASN A 142 11.70 -6.25 6.48
N TYR A 143 11.99 -6.77 7.68
CA TYR A 143 13.15 -6.35 8.46
C TYR A 143 14.37 -7.19 8.08
N ALA A 144 14.95 -6.89 6.92
CA ALA A 144 16.10 -7.62 6.42
C ALA A 144 17.37 -7.20 7.21
N PRO A 145 18.09 -8.13 7.86
CA PRO A 145 19.29 -7.83 8.64
C PRO A 145 20.49 -7.46 7.76
N GLY A 146 20.36 -7.58 6.44
CA GLY A 146 21.46 -7.35 5.50
C GLY A 146 22.47 -8.49 5.53
N VAL A 147 23.70 -8.17 5.12
CA VAL A 147 24.83 -9.10 5.14
C VAL A 147 26.08 -8.36 5.63
N PRO A 148 26.31 -8.29 6.96
CA PRO A 148 27.44 -7.56 7.54
C PRO A 148 28.80 -7.99 7.00
N ARG A 149 28.99 -9.29 6.71
CA ARG A 149 30.21 -9.85 6.11
C ARG A 149 30.55 -9.24 4.75
N LEU A 150 29.52 -8.86 4.00
CA LEU A 150 29.66 -8.19 2.71
C LEU A 150 29.55 -6.66 2.87
N GLY A 151 29.39 -6.10 4.07
CA GLY A 151 29.16 -4.67 4.24
C GLY A 151 27.79 -4.20 3.70
N ILE A 152 26.83 -5.12 3.56
CA ILE A 152 25.45 -4.78 3.23
C ILE A 152 24.72 -4.51 4.55
N PRO A 153 24.24 -3.27 4.78
CA PRO A 153 23.55 -2.91 6.01
C PRO A 153 22.16 -3.52 6.06
N ASN A 154 21.54 -3.48 7.23
CA ASN A 154 20.14 -3.85 7.38
C ASN A 154 19.25 -2.90 6.57
N TYR A 155 18.12 -3.43 6.10
CA TYR A 155 17.18 -2.69 5.27
C TYR A 155 15.76 -3.02 5.71
N GLN A 156 14.94 -1.99 5.88
CA GLN A 156 13.54 -2.14 6.21
C GLN A 156 12.70 -1.85 4.97
N TRP A 157 12.04 -2.89 4.47
CA TRP A 157 11.16 -2.82 3.30
C TRP A 157 9.79 -2.26 3.65
N TRP A 158 9.33 -2.41 4.90
CA TRP A 158 8.04 -1.86 5.31
C TRP A 158 8.16 -0.37 5.62
N THR A 159 7.83 0.45 4.64
CA THR A 159 7.70 1.88 4.80
C THR A 159 6.41 2.37 4.16
N GLU A 160 5.82 3.41 4.74
CA GLU A 160 4.51 3.92 4.32
C GLU A 160 4.59 5.41 3.97
N ALA A 161 3.79 5.81 2.99
CA ALA A 161 3.78 7.15 2.43
C ALA A 161 2.43 7.49 1.76
N LEU A 162 1.29 7.13 2.38
CA LEU A 162 -0.02 7.11 1.72
C LEU A 162 -0.44 8.50 1.21
N HIS A 163 -0.30 9.53 2.02
CA HIS A 163 -0.64 10.89 1.62
C HIS A 163 0.41 11.87 2.19
N GLY A 164 1.67 11.45 2.15
CA GLY A 164 2.78 12.05 2.89
C GLY A 164 3.60 10.97 3.58
N VAL A 165 4.84 11.27 3.96
CA VAL A 165 5.71 10.33 4.68
C VAL A 165 5.03 9.92 6.00
N ALA A 166 4.81 8.63 6.20
CA ALA A 166 3.99 8.11 7.29
C ALA A 166 4.79 7.34 8.33
N GLY A 167 4.29 7.33 9.58
CA GLY A 167 4.87 6.50 10.64
C GLY A 167 4.76 5.02 10.29
N SER A 168 5.91 4.34 10.18
CA SER A 168 6.01 2.91 9.85
C SER A 168 7.33 2.36 10.40
N PRO A 169 7.50 1.03 10.51
CA PRO A 169 8.76 0.46 11.03
C PRO A 169 10.02 0.90 10.27
N GLY A 170 9.87 1.24 9.00
CA GLY A 170 10.95 1.75 8.15
C GLY A 170 11.10 3.26 8.12
N VAL A 171 10.22 4.02 8.76
CA VAL A 171 10.28 5.50 8.80
C VAL A 171 10.40 5.98 10.25
N ASN A 172 11.53 6.62 10.56
CA ASN A 172 11.85 7.10 11.90
C ASN A 172 11.81 8.63 11.97
N PHE A 173 10.77 9.17 12.62
CA PHE A 173 10.69 10.58 12.96
C PHE A 173 11.51 10.89 14.21
N ASN A 174 12.12 12.07 14.25
CA ASN A 174 12.74 12.58 15.46
C ASN A 174 11.67 12.90 16.51
N PRO A 175 11.98 12.75 17.82
CA PRO A 175 11.02 12.98 18.89
C PRO A 175 10.59 14.45 19.00
N ASP A 176 11.48 15.38 18.63
CA ASP A 176 11.14 16.79 18.50
C ASP A 176 10.45 17.05 17.15
N GLN A 177 9.13 17.23 17.18
CA GLN A 177 8.31 17.48 15.99
C GLN A 177 8.67 18.79 15.26
N ALA A 178 9.17 19.78 16.00
CA ALA A 178 9.60 21.07 15.44
C ALA A 178 11.04 21.03 14.92
N GLY A 179 11.80 19.99 15.30
CA GLY A 179 13.17 19.76 14.87
C GLY A 179 13.27 19.11 13.49
N GLU A 180 14.52 18.98 13.02
CA GLU A 180 14.80 18.32 11.73
C GLU A 180 14.26 16.90 11.72
N PHE A 181 13.55 16.52 10.66
CA PHE A 181 12.90 15.21 10.50
C PHE A 181 11.92 14.83 11.62
N GLY A 182 11.39 15.82 12.36
CA GLY A 182 10.33 15.63 13.35
C GLY A 182 8.93 15.54 12.73
N SER A 183 8.77 16.03 11.50
CA SER A 183 7.51 16.08 10.77
C SER A 183 7.73 16.02 9.25
N ALA A 184 6.65 15.72 8.52
CA ALA A 184 6.61 15.72 7.05
C ALA A 184 5.33 16.37 6.54
N THR A 185 5.27 16.65 5.24
CA THR A 185 4.06 17.21 4.62
C THR A 185 2.94 16.18 4.66
N SER A 186 1.76 16.58 5.15
CA SER A 186 0.55 15.75 5.14
C SER A 186 -0.44 16.33 4.13
N PHE A 187 -0.66 15.60 3.05
CA PHE A 187 -1.66 15.90 2.03
C PHE A 187 -3.05 15.45 2.48
N PRO A 188 -4.13 15.89 1.79
CA PRO A 188 -5.45 15.31 2.00
C PRO A 188 -5.42 13.79 1.80
N GLN A 189 -6.27 13.09 2.55
CA GLN A 189 -6.48 11.66 2.37
C GLN A 189 -6.84 11.33 0.91
N ILE A 190 -6.51 10.11 0.44
CA ILE A 190 -6.62 9.72 -0.97
C ILE A 190 -8.04 9.88 -1.52
N ILE A 191 -9.09 9.59 -0.75
CA ILE A 191 -10.47 9.82 -1.19
C ILE A 191 -10.77 11.29 -1.52
N ASN A 192 -10.16 12.22 -0.77
CA ASN A 192 -10.29 13.65 -1.05
C ASN A 192 -9.50 14.02 -2.30
N LEU A 193 -8.26 13.52 -2.45
CA LEU A 193 -7.52 13.70 -3.69
C LEU A 193 -8.33 13.15 -4.89
N GLY A 194 -8.94 11.98 -4.75
CA GLY A 194 -9.84 11.37 -5.74
C GLY A 194 -10.95 12.31 -6.20
N ALA A 195 -11.53 13.11 -5.29
CA ALA A 195 -12.57 14.08 -5.62
C ALA A 195 -12.11 15.26 -6.49
N THR A 196 -10.80 15.49 -6.67
CA THR A 196 -10.28 16.56 -7.53
C THR A 196 -10.37 16.25 -9.02
N PHE A 197 -10.39 14.96 -9.39
CA PHE A 197 -10.31 14.47 -10.78
C PHE A 197 -9.17 15.11 -11.61
N ASP A 198 -8.08 15.52 -10.95
CA ASP A 198 -6.93 16.18 -11.57
C ASP A 198 -5.71 15.25 -11.65
N ASP A 199 -5.51 14.66 -12.82
CA ASP A 199 -4.37 13.79 -13.15
C ASP A 199 -3.00 14.47 -12.90
N ALA A 200 -2.91 15.78 -13.12
CA ALA A 200 -1.67 16.52 -12.95
C ALA A 200 -1.38 16.75 -11.47
N LEU A 201 -2.42 16.99 -10.67
CA LEU A 201 -2.31 17.11 -9.21
C LEU A 201 -1.84 15.78 -8.59
N TYR A 202 -2.38 14.64 -9.01
CA TYR A 202 -1.95 13.31 -8.53
C TYR A 202 -0.47 13.09 -8.72
N ARG A 203 0.04 13.39 -9.93
CA ARG A 203 1.46 13.25 -10.23
C ARG A 203 2.32 14.19 -9.40
N GLN A 204 1.90 15.44 -9.21
CA GLN A 204 2.64 16.44 -8.45
C GLN A 204 2.76 16.05 -6.97
N VAL A 205 1.66 15.63 -6.35
CA VAL A 205 1.66 15.15 -4.96
C VAL A 205 2.56 13.93 -4.82
N ALA A 206 2.44 12.94 -5.71
CA ALA A 206 3.29 11.76 -5.68
C ALA A 206 4.79 12.08 -5.86
N SER A 207 5.15 12.95 -6.81
CA SER A 207 6.53 13.38 -6.98
C SER A 207 7.08 14.15 -5.78
N HIS A 208 6.24 14.92 -5.09
CA HIS A 208 6.64 15.60 -3.86
C HIS A 208 6.91 14.61 -2.74
N ILE A 209 6.00 13.64 -2.52
CA ILE A 209 6.17 12.57 -1.53
C ILE A 209 7.48 11.80 -1.81
N ALA A 210 7.78 11.47 -3.06
CA ALA A 210 9.02 10.78 -3.39
C ALA A 210 10.28 11.59 -3.02
N ASN A 211 10.28 12.90 -3.25
CA ASN A 211 11.41 13.75 -2.90
C ASN A 211 11.59 13.87 -1.37
N GLU A 212 10.50 14.05 -0.62
CA GLU A 212 10.57 14.07 0.85
C GLU A 212 11.08 12.73 1.39
N THR A 213 10.53 11.61 0.91
CA THR A 213 10.98 10.27 1.30
C THR A 213 12.47 10.07 1.00
N ARG A 214 12.97 10.55 -0.13
CA ARG A 214 14.41 10.50 -0.44
C ARG A 214 15.23 11.35 0.53
N ALA A 215 14.75 12.51 0.95
CA ALA A 215 15.41 13.31 1.99
C ALA A 215 15.46 12.56 3.33
N PHE A 216 14.38 11.91 3.75
CA PHE A 216 14.38 11.04 4.95
C PHE A 216 15.35 9.86 4.79
N SER A 217 15.39 9.24 3.61
CA SER A 217 16.30 8.11 3.35
C SER A 217 17.77 8.54 3.35
N ASN A 218 18.10 9.71 2.81
CA ASN A 218 19.46 10.28 2.86
C ASN A 218 19.95 10.53 4.30
N ALA A 219 19.02 10.82 5.22
CA ALA A 219 19.31 10.93 6.65
C ALA A 219 19.29 9.57 7.39
N GLY A 220 19.13 8.46 6.68
CA GLY A 220 19.04 7.10 7.22
C GLY A 220 17.76 6.81 7.99
N LYS A 221 16.71 7.62 7.77
CA LYS A 221 15.43 7.58 8.49
C LYS A 221 14.31 6.90 7.74
N ALA A 222 14.46 6.64 6.44
CA ALA A 222 13.47 5.95 5.61
C ALA A 222 14.12 4.95 4.65
N GLY A 223 13.38 3.88 4.30
CA GLY A 223 13.71 3.03 3.16
C GLY A 223 13.45 3.73 1.81
N LEU A 224 13.60 2.99 0.71
CA LEU A 224 13.46 3.49 -0.67
C LEU A 224 12.29 2.86 -1.44
N ASN A 225 11.57 1.94 -0.81
CA ASN A 225 10.41 1.27 -1.36
C ASN A 225 9.21 1.50 -0.45
N MET A 226 8.10 2.00 -0.98
CA MET A 226 6.93 2.35 -0.15
C MET A 226 5.78 1.39 -0.44
N TYR A 227 5.08 0.94 0.60
CA TYR A 227 3.81 0.21 0.50
C TYR A 227 2.64 1.19 0.29
N SER A 228 2.90 2.28 -0.41
CA SER A 228 2.05 3.46 -0.49
C SER A 228 2.50 4.34 -1.67
N PRO A 229 1.63 5.20 -2.23
CA PRO A 229 0.29 5.57 -1.78
C PRO A 229 -0.85 4.84 -2.53
N LEU A 230 -0.58 3.65 -3.03
CA LEU A 230 -1.43 3.00 -4.01
C LEU A 230 -2.30 1.94 -3.35
N ASN A 231 -3.26 2.35 -2.52
CA ASN A 231 -4.44 1.51 -2.32
C ASN A 231 -5.37 1.72 -3.53
N ILE A 232 -5.25 0.83 -4.52
CA ILE A 232 -5.97 0.87 -5.79
C ILE A 232 -7.17 -0.07 -5.81
N ASN A 233 -7.59 -0.54 -4.63
CA ASN A 233 -8.82 -1.31 -4.49
C ASN A 233 -10.03 -0.38 -4.72
N ALA A 234 -11.13 -0.95 -5.21
CA ALA A 234 -12.35 -0.20 -5.40
C ALA A 234 -13.12 -0.09 -4.08
N PHE A 235 -13.62 1.11 -3.77
CA PHE A 235 -14.49 1.32 -2.62
C PHE A 235 -15.91 0.79 -2.90
N ARG A 236 -16.03 -0.52 -3.11
CA ARG A 236 -17.27 -1.19 -3.53
C ARG A 236 -18.35 -1.19 -2.44
N ASP A 237 -17.95 -1.49 -1.20
CA ASP A 237 -18.85 -1.49 -0.05
C ASP A 237 -18.64 -0.23 0.79
N PRO A 238 -19.63 0.67 0.92
CA PRO A 238 -19.47 1.94 1.63
C PRO A 238 -19.18 1.79 3.14
N ARG A 239 -19.33 0.58 3.69
CA ARG A 239 -19.00 0.28 5.10
C ARG A 239 -17.52 -0.02 5.31
N TRP A 240 -16.76 -0.18 4.24
CA TRP A 240 -15.34 -0.54 4.31
C TRP A 240 -14.50 0.56 4.96
N GLY A 241 -13.89 0.25 6.11
CA GLY A 241 -13.16 1.23 6.93
C GLY A 241 -11.90 1.80 6.30
N ARG A 242 -11.35 1.12 5.28
CA ARG A 242 -10.19 1.56 4.49
C ARG A 242 -10.56 2.19 3.15
N GLY A 243 -11.85 2.34 2.85
CA GLY A 243 -12.29 3.00 1.61
C GLY A 243 -11.78 4.44 1.47
N GLN A 244 -11.48 5.12 2.59
CA GLN A 244 -10.84 6.43 2.60
C GLN A 244 -9.44 6.44 1.94
N GLU A 245 -8.74 5.29 1.91
CA GLU A 245 -7.41 5.16 1.31
C GLU A 245 -7.45 5.04 -0.22
N THR A 246 -8.65 4.94 -0.81
CA THR A 246 -8.87 4.75 -2.25
C THR A 246 -9.42 6.02 -2.89
N VAL A 247 -9.37 6.12 -4.22
CA VAL A 247 -9.97 7.26 -4.95
C VAL A 247 -11.46 7.09 -5.26
N GLY A 248 -12.11 6.03 -4.76
CA GLY A 248 -13.54 5.78 -4.91
C GLY A 248 -13.86 4.39 -5.46
N GLU A 249 -15.07 4.23 -5.99
CA GLU A 249 -15.61 2.95 -6.47
C GLU A 249 -15.38 2.69 -7.97
N ASP A 250 -15.00 3.71 -8.75
CA ASP A 250 -14.91 3.63 -10.21
C ASP A 250 -13.55 3.05 -10.69
N PRO A 251 -13.54 1.90 -11.39
CA PRO A 251 -12.31 1.28 -11.89
C PRO A 251 -11.51 2.15 -12.87
N LEU A 252 -12.19 2.97 -13.68
CA LEU A 252 -11.52 3.84 -14.64
C LEU A 252 -10.74 4.94 -13.91
N HIS A 253 -11.37 5.58 -12.92
CA HIS A 253 -10.72 6.58 -12.06
C HIS A 253 -9.54 5.99 -11.28
N LEU A 254 -9.72 4.80 -10.69
CA LEU A 254 -8.65 4.07 -9.99
C LEU A 254 -7.46 3.80 -10.90
N SER A 255 -7.69 3.30 -12.12
CA SER A 255 -6.62 3.00 -13.07
C SER A 255 -5.84 4.25 -13.49
N ARG A 256 -6.53 5.38 -13.72
CA ARG A 256 -5.90 6.65 -14.06
C ARG A 256 -5.07 7.18 -12.91
N TYR A 257 -5.63 7.20 -11.70
CA TYR A 257 -4.91 7.58 -10.50
C TYR A 257 -3.64 6.74 -10.30
N ALA A 258 -3.76 5.41 -10.40
CA ALA A 258 -2.65 4.49 -10.24
C ALA A 258 -1.49 4.81 -11.17
N VAL A 259 -1.77 4.99 -12.47
CA VAL A 259 -0.76 5.34 -13.48
C VAL A 259 -0.06 6.65 -13.12
N LYS A 260 -0.81 7.72 -12.81
CA LYS A 260 -0.22 9.05 -12.53
C LYS A 260 0.65 9.06 -11.28
N VAL A 261 0.21 8.36 -10.24
CA VAL A 261 0.93 8.25 -8.97
C VAL A 261 2.19 7.40 -9.11
N VAL A 262 2.12 6.25 -9.79
CA VAL A 262 3.30 5.41 -10.07
C VAL A 262 4.35 6.21 -10.85
N HIS A 263 3.95 6.93 -11.90
CA HIS A 263 4.88 7.80 -12.64
C HIS A 263 5.43 8.95 -11.79
N GLY A 264 4.62 9.49 -10.88
CA GLY A 264 5.04 10.55 -9.96
C GLY A 264 6.10 10.06 -8.97
N LEU A 265 5.89 8.89 -8.36
CA LEU A 265 6.80 8.30 -7.39
C LEU A 265 8.08 7.76 -8.00
N GLN A 266 7.96 6.97 -9.06
CA GLN A 266 9.10 6.30 -9.68
C GLN A 266 9.95 7.26 -10.51
N GLY A 267 9.39 8.43 -10.86
CA GLY A 267 10.09 9.48 -11.59
C GLY A 267 10.08 9.27 -13.11
N PRO A 268 10.58 10.26 -13.86
CA PRO A 268 10.51 10.27 -15.33
C PRO A 268 11.38 9.19 -15.98
N HIS A 269 12.49 8.82 -15.35
CA HIS A 269 13.45 7.83 -15.86
C HIS A 269 13.05 6.39 -15.56
N ALA A 270 11.90 6.16 -14.94
CA ALA A 270 11.43 4.81 -14.60
C ALA A 270 11.05 3.98 -15.84
N GLN A 271 10.71 4.65 -16.95
CA GLN A 271 10.27 4.05 -18.21
C GLN A 271 11.37 4.04 -19.29
N ASP A 272 12.58 4.50 -18.97
CA ASP A 272 13.65 4.55 -19.98
C ASP A 272 14.08 3.11 -20.31
N ASP A 273 13.87 2.67 -21.56
CA ASP A 273 14.13 1.29 -22.01
C ASP A 273 15.58 0.84 -21.78
N ASP A 274 16.54 1.76 -21.89
CA ASP A 274 17.97 1.42 -21.82
C ASP A 274 18.48 1.31 -20.37
N LYS A 275 17.95 2.13 -19.44
CA LYS A 275 18.40 2.24 -18.04
C LYS A 275 17.30 2.79 -17.11
N PRO A 276 16.26 2.01 -16.77
CA PRO A 276 15.16 2.51 -15.95
C PRO A 276 15.63 2.78 -14.53
N ARG A 277 15.73 4.07 -14.17
CA ARG A 277 16.16 4.51 -12.84
C ARG A 277 14.97 4.99 -12.04
N LEU A 278 14.84 4.44 -10.84
CA LEU A 278 13.73 4.73 -9.95
C LEU A 278 14.11 5.84 -8.97
N SER A 279 13.22 6.83 -8.84
CA SER A 279 13.28 7.78 -7.73
C SER A 279 12.87 7.12 -6.41
N LEU A 280 11.78 6.35 -6.44
CA LEU A 280 11.26 5.58 -5.33
C LEU A 280 10.55 4.33 -5.89
N ALA A 281 10.62 3.19 -5.21
CA ALA A 281 9.89 2.00 -5.65
C ALA A 281 8.45 2.09 -5.14
N ALA A 282 7.50 2.13 -6.07
CA ALA A 282 6.06 2.17 -5.77
C ALA A 282 5.53 0.75 -5.65
N THR A 283 4.68 0.52 -4.65
CA THR A 283 4.02 -0.77 -4.47
C THR A 283 2.50 -0.63 -4.52
N CYS A 284 1.87 -1.10 -5.60
CA CYS A 284 0.43 -1.16 -5.80
C CYS A 284 -0.18 -2.19 -4.86
N LYS A 285 -1.15 -1.78 -4.05
CA LYS A 285 -1.84 -2.65 -3.10
C LYS A 285 -3.36 -2.49 -3.18
N HIS A 286 -4.14 -3.50 -2.84
CA HIS A 286 -3.72 -4.85 -2.48
C HIS A 286 -4.22 -5.82 -3.54
N TYR A 287 -3.29 -6.59 -4.13
CA TYR A 287 -3.56 -7.44 -5.28
C TYR A 287 -4.02 -8.83 -4.82
N LEU A 288 -5.28 -9.23 -5.01
CA LEU A 288 -6.41 -8.55 -5.67
C LEU A 288 -7.60 -8.46 -4.70
N THR A 289 -8.49 -7.48 -4.95
CA THR A 289 -9.88 -7.45 -4.44
C THR A 289 -10.03 -7.45 -2.92
N TYR A 290 -9.25 -6.60 -2.28
CA TYR A 290 -9.31 -6.33 -0.86
C TYR A 290 -10.36 -5.25 -0.56
N GLU A 291 -11.57 -5.65 -0.21
CA GLU A 291 -12.73 -4.73 -0.09
C GLU A 291 -13.75 -5.08 1.03
N VAL A 292 -13.60 -6.22 1.73
CA VAL A 292 -14.45 -6.67 2.86
C VAL A 292 -13.60 -7.46 3.89
N GLU A 293 -13.86 -7.29 5.19
CA GLU A 293 -13.04 -7.85 6.29
C GLU A 293 -13.53 -9.24 6.82
N GLU A 294 -14.80 -9.66 6.66
CA GLU A 294 -15.34 -10.99 7.07
C GLU A 294 -16.69 -11.33 6.37
N TRP A 295 -16.86 -12.49 5.71
CA TRP A 295 -18.18 -12.99 5.25
C TRP A 295 -18.31 -14.53 5.12
N ASP A 296 -19.05 -15.15 6.04
CA ASP A 296 -19.82 -16.40 5.86
C ASP A 296 -19.05 -17.69 5.45
N GLY A 297 -17.79 -17.85 5.88
CA GLY A 297 -17.12 -19.15 5.97
C GLY A 297 -16.74 -19.84 4.65
N VAL A 298 -16.43 -19.10 3.59
CA VAL A 298 -16.05 -19.65 2.27
C VAL A 298 -14.52 -19.76 2.12
N GLU A 299 -14.03 -20.95 1.83
CA GLU A 299 -12.59 -21.24 1.65
C GLU A 299 -12.11 -20.84 0.23
N ARG A 300 -11.17 -19.89 0.12
CA ARG A 300 -10.53 -19.45 -1.14
C ARG A 300 -9.03 -19.72 -1.12
N VAL A 301 -8.42 -19.84 -2.30
CA VAL A 301 -6.95 -19.87 -2.44
C VAL A 301 -6.39 -18.50 -2.02
N PRO A 302 -5.50 -18.43 -1.01
CA PRO A 302 -4.90 -17.17 -0.57
C PRO A 302 -4.10 -16.53 -1.70
N PRO A 303 -4.27 -15.21 -2.00
CA PRO A 303 -3.53 -14.55 -3.09
C PRO A 303 -2.01 -14.66 -2.97
N SER A 304 -1.49 -14.64 -1.74
CA SER A 304 -0.07 -14.84 -1.39
C SER A 304 0.48 -16.22 -1.80
N ALA A 305 -0.39 -17.23 -1.93
CA ALA A 305 -0.08 -18.60 -2.33
C ALA A 305 -0.63 -18.99 -3.73
N SER A 306 -1.20 -18.05 -4.48
CA SER A 306 -1.86 -18.34 -5.77
C SER A 306 -0.95 -18.15 -6.98
N LYS A 307 -0.46 -19.27 -7.56
CA LYS A 307 0.31 -19.26 -8.83
C LYS A 307 -0.44 -18.62 -10.00
N TYR A 308 -1.77 -18.73 -10.02
CA TYR A 308 -2.56 -18.13 -11.09
C TYR A 308 -2.48 -16.60 -11.04
N TYR A 309 -2.72 -16.01 -9.87
CA TYR A 309 -2.68 -14.55 -9.72
C TYR A 309 -1.27 -13.98 -9.91
N LEU A 310 -0.26 -14.62 -9.31
CA LEU A 310 1.09 -14.07 -9.26
C LEU A 310 1.90 -14.35 -10.52
N GLU A 311 1.97 -15.62 -10.95
CA GLU A 311 2.81 -16.00 -12.09
C GLU A 311 2.07 -15.88 -13.42
N THR A 312 0.79 -16.25 -13.49
CA THR A 312 0.05 -16.21 -14.75
C THR A 312 -0.40 -14.80 -15.06
N LEU A 313 -1.19 -14.17 -14.18
CA LEU A 313 -1.73 -12.84 -14.44
C LEU A 313 -0.68 -11.73 -14.26
N ALA A 314 -0.14 -11.55 -13.05
CA ALA A 314 0.73 -10.40 -12.79
C ALA A 314 2.04 -10.45 -13.59
N ARG A 315 2.73 -11.59 -13.61
CA ARG A 315 4.02 -11.72 -14.31
C ARG A 315 3.89 -11.89 -15.82
N LYS A 316 3.12 -12.86 -16.31
CA LYS A 316 3.07 -13.18 -17.75
C LYS A 316 2.12 -12.26 -18.53
N GLU A 317 0.87 -12.14 -18.11
CA GLU A 317 -0.13 -11.35 -18.86
C GLU A 317 0.11 -9.83 -18.71
N TRP A 318 0.35 -9.35 -17.49
CA TRP A 318 0.55 -7.91 -17.24
C TRP A 318 2.01 -7.46 -17.33
N GLY A 319 2.93 -8.41 -17.53
CA GLY A 319 4.33 -8.11 -17.83
C GLY A 319 5.15 -7.61 -16.65
N LEU A 320 4.78 -7.91 -15.40
CA LEU A 320 5.56 -7.52 -14.21
C LEU A 320 7.00 -8.05 -14.26
N ASP A 321 7.23 -9.18 -14.94
CA ASP A 321 8.54 -9.80 -15.07
C ASP A 321 9.48 -9.08 -16.07
N ARG A 322 8.98 -8.13 -16.89
CA ARG A 322 9.79 -7.36 -17.85
C ARG A 322 11.02 -6.70 -17.23
N HIS A 323 10.93 -6.27 -15.97
CA HIS A 323 12.04 -5.69 -15.22
C HIS A 323 12.38 -6.48 -13.95
N HIS A 324 11.95 -7.74 -13.87
CA HIS A 324 12.14 -8.61 -12.71
C HIS A 324 11.70 -7.93 -11.39
N ASN A 325 10.54 -7.27 -11.41
CA ASN A 325 10.01 -6.63 -10.21
C ASN A 325 9.61 -7.69 -9.18
N TYR A 326 9.66 -7.31 -7.91
CA TYR A 326 9.32 -8.20 -6.81
C TYR A 326 7.84 -8.11 -6.43
N LEU A 327 7.37 -9.09 -5.67
CA LEU A 327 6.06 -9.12 -5.03
C LEU A 327 6.25 -9.26 -3.52
N THR A 328 5.53 -8.49 -2.73
CA THR A 328 5.58 -8.56 -1.26
C THR A 328 4.24 -9.00 -0.71
N SER A 329 4.23 -9.78 0.37
CA SER A 329 3.01 -10.01 1.15
C SER A 329 2.62 -8.76 1.94
N ASP A 330 1.34 -8.68 2.28
CA ASP A 330 0.83 -7.82 3.35
C ASP A 330 1.23 -8.42 4.71
N CYS A 331 1.11 -7.64 5.78
CA CYS A 331 1.67 -7.97 7.08
C CYS A 331 0.60 -8.60 7.99
N ASP A 332 0.51 -9.91 8.23
CA ASP A 332 1.38 -11.07 7.90
C ASP A 332 0.60 -12.12 7.07
N ALA A 333 0.40 -11.85 5.78
CA ALA A 333 -0.43 -12.68 4.91
C ALA A 333 0.13 -14.09 4.70
N VAL A 334 1.46 -14.28 4.77
CA VAL A 334 2.05 -15.62 4.64
C VAL A 334 1.68 -16.50 5.83
N ALA A 335 1.63 -15.96 7.04
CA ALA A 335 1.11 -16.69 8.21
C ALA A 335 -0.36 -17.06 8.04
N ASN A 336 -1.17 -16.15 7.48
CA ASN A 336 -2.61 -16.32 7.34
C ASN A 336 -3.00 -17.42 6.34
N VAL A 337 -2.13 -17.80 5.39
CA VAL A 337 -2.31 -19.01 4.56
C VAL A 337 -2.60 -20.26 5.42
N TYR A 338 -1.99 -20.35 6.60
CA TYR A 338 -2.25 -21.43 7.56
C TYR A 338 -3.26 -21.03 8.64
N ASP A 339 -2.98 -19.95 9.39
CA ASP A 339 -3.70 -19.65 10.65
C ASP A 339 -5.10 -19.03 10.42
N GLY A 340 -5.31 -18.40 9.27
CA GLY A 340 -6.60 -17.80 8.91
C GLY A 340 -7.37 -18.62 7.88
N HIS A 341 -6.71 -18.97 6.77
CA HIS A 341 -7.33 -19.63 5.63
C HIS A 341 -7.35 -21.14 5.70
N HIS A 342 -6.52 -21.75 6.56
CA HIS A 342 -6.36 -23.21 6.66
C HIS A 342 -6.05 -23.88 5.32
N TYR A 343 -5.47 -23.14 4.38
CA TYR A 343 -5.12 -23.63 3.04
C TYR A 343 -3.86 -24.52 3.09
N ALA A 344 -2.89 -24.13 3.91
CA ALA A 344 -1.73 -24.96 4.24
C ALA A 344 -1.95 -25.67 5.60
N ASP A 345 -1.31 -26.82 5.83
CA ASP A 345 -1.45 -27.58 7.08
C ASP A 345 -0.62 -26.99 8.25
N ASN A 346 0.38 -26.16 7.95
CA ASN A 346 1.27 -25.53 8.92
C ASN A 346 2.07 -24.36 8.31
N TYR A 347 2.74 -23.58 9.16
CA TYR A 347 3.59 -22.46 8.74
C TYR A 347 4.73 -22.83 7.78
N VAL A 348 5.24 -24.08 7.80
CA VAL A 348 6.30 -24.52 6.87
C VAL A 348 5.76 -24.69 5.46
N GLN A 349 4.59 -25.32 5.33
CA GLN A 349 3.90 -25.42 4.05
C GLN A 349 3.46 -24.04 3.56
N ALA A 350 2.90 -23.19 4.42
CA ALA A 350 2.50 -21.82 4.06
C ALA A 350 3.65 -21.00 3.46
N ALA A 351 4.84 -21.03 4.09
CA ALA A 351 6.03 -20.37 3.58
C ALA A 351 6.48 -20.95 2.22
N ALA A 352 6.47 -22.29 2.08
CA ALA A 352 6.85 -22.97 0.85
C ALA A 352 5.89 -22.67 -0.31
N GLU A 353 4.58 -22.72 -0.06
CA GLU A 353 3.55 -22.46 -1.06
C GLU A 353 3.61 -21.01 -1.54
N SER A 354 3.73 -20.05 -0.62
CA SER A 354 3.79 -18.62 -0.95
C SER A 354 5.02 -18.27 -1.81
N ILE A 355 6.20 -18.75 -1.42
CA ILE A 355 7.42 -18.43 -2.17
C ILE A 355 7.48 -19.15 -3.52
N ASN A 356 6.93 -20.37 -3.60
CA ASN A 356 6.80 -21.12 -4.84
C ASN A 356 5.71 -20.53 -5.75
N ALA A 357 4.71 -19.86 -5.19
CA ALA A 357 3.66 -19.16 -5.92
C ALA A 357 4.15 -17.85 -6.54
N GLY A 358 5.17 -17.22 -5.96
CA GLY A 358 5.82 -16.02 -6.52
C GLY A 358 5.88 -14.83 -5.57
N THR A 359 5.48 -15.00 -4.30
CA THR A 359 5.63 -14.00 -3.23
C THR A 359 7.10 -13.92 -2.83
N ASP A 360 7.79 -12.86 -3.26
CA ASP A 360 9.24 -12.74 -3.11
C ASP A 360 9.65 -12.26 -1.70
N LEU A 361 8.84 -11.40 -1.08
CA LEU A 361 9.09 -10.82 0.25
C LEU A 361 7.94 -11.12 1.20
N ASP A 362 8.28 -11.50 2.43
CA ASP A 362 7.33 -11.67 3.54
C ASP A 362 7.34 -10.45 4.48
N CYS A 363 6.21 -9.75 4.60
CA CYS A 363 6.00 -8.76 5.64
C CYS A 363 5.66 -9.42 6.99
N GLY A 364 6.63 -10.14 7.54
CA GLY A 364 6.44 -10.94 8.72
C GLY A 364 7.71 -11.68 9.11
N ALA A 365 7.56 -12.72 9.91
CA ALA A 365 8.66 -13.62 10.29
C ALA A 365 8.48 -15.03 9.71
N THR A 366 7.38 -15.30 9.00
CA THR A 366 7.01 -16.64 8.54
C THR A 366 8.08 -17.23 7.64
N TYR A 367 8.67 -16.44 6.74
CA TYR A 367 9.77 -16.89 5.89
C TYR A 367 11.06 -17.17 6.67
N SER A 368 11.50 -16.26 7.54
CA SER A 368 12.76 -16.43 8.29
C SER A 368 12.72 -17.66 9.19
N ASP A 369 11.56 -17.96 9.75
CA ASP A 369 11.40 -18.99 10.77
C ASP A 369 11.16 -20.39 10.18
N ASN A 370 10.71 -20.46 8.93
CA ASN A 370 10.22 -21.71 8.32
C ASN A 370 10.86 -22.11 6.99
N LEU A 371 11.46 -21.20 6.21
CA LEU A 371 12.03 -21.56 4.90
C LEU A 371 13.18 -22.58 5.01
N GLN A 372 13.97 -22.55 6.08
CA GLN A 372 15.01 -23.56 6.28
C GLN A 372 14.39 -24.97 6.42
N LYS A 373 13.32 -25.10 7.21
CA LYS A 373 12.59 -26.37 7.37
C LYS A 373 11.93 -26.79 6.06
N ALA A 374 11.42 -25.83 5.28
CA ALA A 374 10.84 -26.11 3.97
C ALA A 374 11.88 -26.65 2.98
N LEU A 375 13.12 -26.16 3.03
CA LEU A 375 14.24 -26.73 2.27
C LEU A 375 14.59 -28.14 2.74
N ASP A 376 14.67 -28.36 4.05
CA ASP A 376 15.00 -29.66 4.64
C ASP A 376 13.93 -30.73 4.28
N GLN A 377 12.68 -30.30 4.09
CA GLN A 377 11.54 -31.14 3.68
C GLN A 377 11.36 -31.23 2.16
N ASN A 378 12.24 -30.63 1.35
CA ASN A 378 12.12 -30.55 -0.12
C ASN A 378 10.81 -29.91 -0.62
N LEU A 379 10.19 -29.03 0.18
CA LEU A 379 8.98 -28.30 -0.21
C LEU A 379 9.29 -27.08 -1.08
N THR A 380 10.51 -26.56 -1.01
CA THR A 380 11.00 -25.47 -1.86
C THR A 380 12.46 -25.69 -2.25
N ASP A 381 13.00 -24.80 -3.09
CA ASP A 381 14.35 -24.86 -3.63
C ASP A 381 15.10 -23.56 -3.32
N VAL A 382 16.38 -23.67 -2.95
CA VAL A 382 17.27 -22.51 -2.76
C VAL A 382 17.32 -21.61 -4.00
N ARG A 383 17.10 -22.15 -5.20
CA ARG A 383 16.97 -21.36 -6.43
C ARG A 383 15.76 -20.44 -6.43
N THR A 384 14.63 -20.89 -5.88
CA THR A 384 13.41 -20.08 -5.72
C THR A 384 13.66 -18.92 -4.76
N ILE A 385 14.25 -19.20 -3.59
CA ILE A 385 14.63 -18.19 -2.60
C ILE A 385 15.63 -17.18 -3.21
N ARG A 386 16.66 -17.68 -3.90
CA ARG A 386 17.66 -16.83 -4.56
C ARG A 386 17.02 -15.90 -5.60
N ARG A 387 16.06 -16.39 -6.38
CA ARG A 387 15.33 -15.58 -7.36
C ARG A 387 14.56 -14.45 -6.68
N ALA A 388 13.85 -14.74 -5.60
CA ALA A 388 13.11 -13.74 -4.82
C ALA A 388 14.03 -12.62 -4.31
N VAL A 389 15.13 -12.98 -3.63
CA VAL A 389 16.11 -12.00 -3.13
C VAL A 389 16.76 -11.23 -4.29
N THR A 390 17.01 -11.86 -5.44
CA THR A 390 17.56 -11.18 -6.62
C THR A 390 16.63 -10.10 -7.16
N ARG A 391 15.31 -10.36 -7.21
CA ARG A 391 14.29 -9.37 -7.63
C ARG A 391 14.23 -8.19 -6.65
N MET A 392 14.23 -8.49 -5.36
CA MET A 392 14.27 -7.48 -4.30
C MET A 392 15.51 -6.58 -4.45
N PHE A 393 16.72 -7.15 -4.44
CA PHE A 393 17.95 -6.38 -4.58
C PHE A 393 18.06 -5.68 -5.94
N GLY A 394 17.48 -6.26 -7.01
CA GLY A 394 17.36 -5.62 -8.32
C GLY A 394 16.66 -4.27 -8.27
N SER A 395 15.60 -4.16 -7.47
CA SER A 395 14.92 -2.88 -7.22
C SER A 395 15.85 -1.85 -6.54
N LEU A 396 16.63 -2.27 -5.55
CA LEU A 396 17.61 -1.40 -4.86
C LEU A 396 18.73 -0.93 -5.79
N VAL A 397 19.19 -1.78 -6.71
CA VAL A 397 20.14 -1.37 -7.76
C VAL A 397 19.52 -0.29 -8.65
N ARG A 398 18.25 -0.45 -9.07
CA ARG A 398 17.53 0.55 -9.88
C ARG A 398 17.30 1.88 -9.16
N LEU A 399 17.20 1.84 -7.82
CA LEU A 399 17.07 3.01 -6.95
C LEU A 399 18.40 3.75 -6.71
N GLY A 400 19.51 3.20 -7.22
CA GLY A 400 20.86 3.73 -7.01
C GLY A 400 21.36 3.53 -5.58
N TYR A 401 20.85 2.53 -4.85
CA TYR A 401 21.21 2.27 -3.45
C TYR A 401 22.70 1.97 -3.27
N PHE A 402 23.28 1.28 -4.24
CA PHE A 402 24.70 0.93 -4.26
C PHE A 402 25.56 1.97 -4.99
N ASP A 403 24.98 2.95 -5.67
CA ASP A 403 25.79 3.88 -6.47
C ASP A 403 26.34 5.03 -5.60
N PRO A 404 27.51 5.61 -5.94
CA PRO A 404 28.11 6.71 -5.17
C PRO A 404 27.18 7.91 -5.04
N ALA A 405 27.12 8.54 -3.86
CA ALA A 405 26.20 9.64 -3.58
C ALA A 405 26.41 10.84 -4.50
N GLU A 406 27.66 11.11 -4.90
CA GLU A 406 28.07 12.20 -5.78
C GLU A 406 27.51 12.02 -7.21
N SER A 407 27.26 10.76 -7.62
CA SER A 407 26.69 10.42 -8.92
C SER A 407 25.15 10.45 -8.94
N GLN A 408 24.52 10.77 -7.80
CA GLN A 408 23.10 10.60 -7.58
C GLN A 408 22.42 11.93 -7.19
N PRO A 409 21.70 12.60 -8.10
CA PRO A 409 21.00 13.85 -7.80
C PRO A 409 20.03 13.75 -6.62
N LEU A 410 19.30 12.62 -6.52
CA LEU A 410 18.35 12.37 -5.43
C LEU A 410 19.02 12.11 -4.07
N ARG A 411 20.33 11.84 -4.05
CA ARG A 411 21.13 11.69 -2.81
C ARG A 411 21.58 13.05 -2.25
N GLN A 412 21.29 14.15 -2.95
CA GLN A 412 21.59 15.52 -2.52
C GLN A 412 20.40 16.20 -1.82
N LEU A 413 19.24 15.52 -1.76
CA LEU A 413 18.05 16.00 -1.05
C LEU A 413 18.26 15.87 0.47
N GLY A 414 17.77 16.86 1.23
CA GLY A 414 17.89 16.88 2.68
C GLY A 414 16.72 17.60 3.36
N TRP A 415 16.90 17.98 4.62
CA TRP A 415 15.82 18.57 5.43
C TRP A 415 15.22 19.84 4.82
N LYS A 416 16.02 20.66 4.11
CA LYS A 416 15.54 21.85 3.40
C LYS A 416 14.46 21.57 2.35
N ASP A 417 14.40 20.34 1.87
CA ASP A 417 13.48 19.88 0.83
C ASP A 417 12.20 19.26 1.43
N VAL A 418 12.16 19.04 2.75
CA VAL A 418 11.00 18.54 3.50
C VAL A 418 10.14 19.70 3.98
N ASN A 419 8.82 19.62 3.77
CA ASN A 419 7.85 20.62 4.20
C ASN A 419 8.19 22.05 3.73
N ALA A 420 8.80 22.16 2.54
CA ALA A 420 9.10 23.45 1.92
C ALA A 420 7.81 24.27 1.69
N PRO A 421 7.87 25.62 1.63
CA PRO A 421 6.68 26.45 1.40
C PRO A 421 5.85 26.07 0.16
N ALA A 422 6.51 25.56 -0.89
CA ALA A 422 5.85 25.04 -2.08
C ALA A 422 5.02 23.76 -1.79
N ALA A 423 5.50 22.89 -0.89
CA ALA A 423 4.80 21.70 -0.43
C ALA A 423 3.52 22.07 0.34
N GLN A 424 3.63 23.03 1.25
CA GLN A 424 2.51 23.53 2.04
C GLN A 424 1.43 24.14 1.15
N LYS A 425 1.85 24.92 0.14
CA LYS A 425 0.95 25.47 -0.88
C LYS A 425 0.25 24.35 -1.68
N LEU A 426 0.98 23.33 -2.10
CA LEU A 426 0.41 22.19 -2.83
C LEU A 426 -0.60 21.41 -1.98
N ALA A 427 -0.30 21.16 -0.70
CA ALA A 427 -1.22 20.50 0.22
C ALA A 427 -2.50 21.31 0.44
N TYR A 428 -2.38 22.64 0.55
CA TYR A 428 -3.53 23.54 0.62
C TYR A 428 -4.34 23.55 -0.69
N GLU A 429 -3.69 23.62 -1.85
CA GLU A 429 -4.37 23.61 -3.16
C GLU A 429 -5.11 22.29 -3.38
N ALA A 430 -4.49 21.16 -3.03
CA ALA A 430 -5.13 19.85 -3.07
C ALA A 430 -6.34 19.76 -2.12
N ALA A 431 -6.24 20.32 -0.92
CA ALA A 431 -7.36 20.39 0.01
C ALA A 431 -8.49 21.28 -0.52
N ALA A 432 -8.17 22.45 -1.07
CA ALA A 432 -9.15 23.38 -1.61
C ALA A 432 -9.87 22.80 -2.84
N ALA A 433 -9.15 22.11 -3.73
CA ALA A 433 -9.70 21.49 -4.93
C ALA A 433 -10.57 20.26 -4.65
N SER A 434 -10.37 19.59 -3.51
CA SER A 434 -11.09 18.35 -3.17
C SER A 434 -12.43 18.57 -2.46
N ILE A 435 -12.67 19.76 -1.91
CA ILE A 435 -13.91 20.06 -1.20
C ILE A 435 -15.09 20.06 -2.18
N THR A 436 -16.05 19.17 -1.93
CA THR A 436 -17.24 19.00 -2.79
C THR A 436 -18.45 19.73 -2.22
N LEU A 437 -19.00 20.69 -2.98
CA LEU A 437 -20.23 21.39 -2.62
C LEU A 437 -21.46 20.55 -2.99
N LEU A 438 -22.02 19.82 -2.02
CA LEU A 438 -23.18 18.95 -2.25
C LEU A 438 -24.51 19.71 -2.35
N LYS A 439 -24.67 20.78 -1.54
CA LYS A 439 -25.91 21.56 -1.48
C LYS A 439 -25.61 23.01 -1.18
N ASN A 440 -26.19 23.93 -1.96
CA ASN A 440 -26.15 25.37 -1.72
C ASN A 440 -27.53 25.99 -1.96
N SER A 441 -28.42 25.88 -0.97
CA SER A 441 -29.75 26.47 -1.05
C SER A 441 -29.71 27.98 -0.77
N HIS A 442 -30.55 28.73 -1.46
CA HIS A 442 -30.70 30.19 -1.30
C HIS A 442 -29.41 30.99 -1.48
N SER A 443 -28.43 30.46 -2.23
CA SER A 443 -27.12 31.10 -2.42
C SER A 443 -26.45 31.48 -1.09
N THR A 444 -26.60 30.62 -0.07
CA THR A 444 -26.05 30.86 1.27
C THR A 444 -24.52 30.95 1.24
N LEU A 445 -23.87 30.15 0.39
CA LEU A 445 -22.43 30.24 0.13
C LEU A 445 -22.16 30.97 -1.20
N PRO A 446 -21.10 31.80 -1.29
CA PRO A 446 -20.15 32.15 -0.22
C PRO A 446 -20.73 33.11 0.83
N LEU A 447 -20.25 33.03 2.08
CA LEU A 447 -20.69 33.89 3.17
C LEU A 447 -20.21 35.34 2.97
N SER A 448 -21.06 36.24 2.49
CA SER A 448 -20.69 37.62 2.14
C SER A 448 -21.03 38.67 3.20
N ASP A 449 -21.94 38.38 4.13
CA ASP A 449 -22.44 39.34 5.14
C ASP A 449 -22.24 38.82 6.56
N VAL A 450 -20.98 38.68 6.96
CA VAL A 450 -20.58 38.19 8.30
C VAL A 450 -19.84 39.24 9.14
N LYS A 451 -19.41 40.35 8.53
CA LYS A 451 -18.63 41.39 9.20
C LYS A 451 -19.37 41.95 10.43
N GLY A 452 -18.69 42.00 11.57
CA GLY A 452 -19.26 42.45 12.84
C GLY A 452 -20.30 41.50 13.45
N LYS A 453 -20.56 40.33 12.85
CA LYS A 453 -21.49 39.33 13.35
C LYS A 453 -20.78 38.27 14.17
N ARG A 454 -21.56 37.38 14.78
CA ARG A 454 -21.07 36.17 15.45
C ARG A 454 -21.15 34.99 14.50
N VAL A 455 -20.04 34.27 14.32
CA VAL A 455 -19.97 33.05 13.53
C VAL A 455 -19.82 31.88 14.49
N ALA A 456 -20.75 30.92 14.46
CA ALA A 456 -20.70 29.73 15.29
C ALA A 456 -20.10 28.56 14.49
N VAL A 457 -19.02 27.95 15.01
CA VAL A 457 -18.42 26.71 14.48
C VAL A 457 -18.82 25.57 15.42
N ILE A 458 -19.74 24.71 14.98
CA ILE A 458 -20.34 23.68 15.84
C ILE A 458 -20.07 22.28 15.26
N GLY A 459 -19.66 21.35 16.12
CA GLY A 459 -19.55 19.93 15.80
C GLY A 459 -18.25 19.28 16.25
N PRO A 460 -18.18 17.94 16.21
CA PRO A 460 -17.04 17.17 16.72
C PRO A 460 -15.72 17.41 15.98
N TYR A 461 -15.79 17.92 14.74
CA TYR A 461 -14.62 18.23 13.91
C TYR A 461 -14.18 19.69 14.01
N SER A 462 -14.85 20.53 14.81
CA SER A 462 -14.54 21.97 14.93
C SER A 462 -13.09 22.23 15.36
N ASN A 463 -12.60 21.46 16.35
CA ASN A 463 -11.23 21.50 16.87
C ASN A 463 -10.45 20.20 16.62
N ALA A 464 -10.84 19.41 15.62
CA ALA A 464 -10.14 18.18 15.30
C ALA A 464 -8.72 18.48 14.77
N THR A 465 -7.74 17.79 15.33
CA THR A 465 -6.34 17.84 14.87
C THR A 465 -5.96 16.51 14.20
N PHE A 466 -6.05 15.40 14.94
CA PHE A 466 -5.72 14.07 14.42
C PHE A 466 -6.67 13.64 13.29
N ALA A 467 -7.98 13.82 13.48
CA ALA A 467 -8.99 13.32 12.54
C ALA A 467 -8.93 13.99 11.14
N LEU A 468 -8.30 15.18 11.02
CA LEU A 468 -8.08 15.83 9.73
C LEU A 468 -7.06 15.11 8.85
N ARG A 469 -6.22 14.26 9.44
CA ARG A 469 -5.14 13.55 8.75
C ARG A 469 -5.56 12.16 8.26
N GLY A 470 -6.67 11.59 8.73
CA GLY A 470 -7.04 10.21 8.39
C GLY A 470 -6.09 9.18 9.02
N ASN A 471 -5.83 8.09 8.30
CA ASN A 471 -4.92 7.01 8.68
C ASN A 471 -3.65 7.03 7.81
N TYR A 472 -2.63 6.25 8.18
CA TYR A 472 -1.32 6.23 7.50
C TYR A 472 -0.69 7.62 7.33
N ALA A 473 -0.77 8.43 8.38
CA ALA A 473 -0.20 9.77 8.44
C ALA A 473 1.00 9.85 9.40
N GLY A 474 2.02 10.62 9.03
CA GLY A 474 3.13 10.99 9.92
C GLY A 474 2.80 12.20 10.81
N PRO A 475 3.69 12.57 11.74
CA PRO A 475 3.64 13.85 12.41
C PRO A 475 3.64 15.01 11.40
N SER A 476 2.72 15.96 11.58
CA SER A 476 2.60 17.13 10.72
C SER A 476 3.19 18.35 11.41
N PRO A 477 3.82 19.28 10.66
CA PRO A 477 4.47 20.46 11.23
C PRO A 477 3.48 21.39 11.93
N PHE A 478 2.26 21.45 11.42
CA PHE A 478 1.13 22.18 11.99
C PHE A 478 -0.17 21.58 11.46
N VAL A 479 -1.27 21.84 12.17
CA VAL A 479 -2.63 21.48 11.75
C VAL A 479 -3.52 22.69 11.99
N ILE A 480 -4.18 23.17 10.94
CA ILE A 480 -5.13 24.29 11.04
C ILE A 480 -6.52 23.69 11.28
N THR A 481 -7.06 23.89 12.48
CA THR A 481 -8.41 23.41 12.82
C THR A 481 -9.49 24.22 12.10
N MET A 482 -10.71 23.69 12.00
CA MET A 482 -11.83 24.43 11.39
C MET A 482 -12.14 25.74 12.15
N THR A 483 -12.05 25.72 13.48
CA THR A 483 -12.20 26.93 14.31
C THR A 483 -11.11 27.95 14.02
N GLU A 484 -9.85 27.51 13.93
CA GLU A 484 -8.73 28.40 13.65
C GLU A 484 -8.81 28.98 12.23
N ALA A 485 -9.17 28.16 11.24
CA ALA A 485 -9.43 28.62 9.87
C ALA A 485 -10.53 29.68 9.86
N ALA A 486 -11.65 29.44 10.55
CA ALA A 486 -12.74 30.41 10.66
C ALA A 486 -12.31 31.71 11.36
N GLN A 487 -11.49 31.65 12.41
CA GLN A 487 -10.93 32.82 13.09
C GLN A 487 -10.04 33.66 12.15
N ARG A 488 -9.21 33.00 11.33
CA ARG A 488 -8.35 33.66 10.34
C ARG A 488 -9.16 34.27 9.20
N THR A 489 -10.18 33.57 8.69
CA THR A 489 -11.02 34.03 7.57
C THR A 489 -12.00 35.13 7.97
N PHE A 490 -12.60 35.03 9.17
CA PHE A 490 -13.60 35.96 9.66
C PHE A 490 -13.04 36.86 10.77
N SER A 491 -11.85 37.42 10.57
CA SER A 491 -11.15 38.25 11.57
C SER A 491 -11.95 39.47 12.04
N ASP A 492 -12.83 40.01 11.18
CA ASP A 492 -13.72 41.13 11.50
C ASP A 492 -15.02 40.68 12.23
N SER A 493 -15.11 39.42 12.65
CA SER A 493 -16.29 38.80 13.25
C SER A 493 -15.92 38.09 14.55
N THR A 494 -16.88 37.86 15.44
CA THR A 494 -16.65 37.06 16.65
C THR A 494 -16.91 35.59 16.34
N VAL A 495 -15.85 34.78 16.27
CA VAL A 495 -15.98 33.33 16.09
C VAL A 495 -16.13 32.64 17.44
N VAL A 496 -17.20 31.86 17.59
CA VAL A 496 -17.49 31.05 18.78
C VAL A 496 -17.50 29.58 18.35
N SER A 497 -16.76 28.73 19.06
CA SER A 497 -16.71 27.30 18.78
C SER A 497 -17.39 26.51 19.88
N ALA A 498 -18.14 25.47 19.51
CA ALA A 498 -18.75 24.53 20.44
C ALA A 498 -18.71 23.11 19.89
N ASN A 499 -18.37 22.14 20.73
CA ASN A 499 -18.29 20.74 20.29
C ASN A 499 -19.67 20.18 19.86
N GLY A 500 -20.75 20.64 20.51
CA GLY A 500 -22.09 20.11 20.33
C GLY A 500 -22.21 18.69 20.91
N THR A 501 -21.89 17.68 20.10
CA THR A 501 -21.89 16.24 20.47
C THR A 501 -20.61 15.56 20.01
N SER A 502 -20.22 14.47 20.66
CA SER A 502 -19.10 13.64 20.18
C SER A 502 -19.53 12.72 19.03
N ILE A 503 -18.55 12.17 18.30
CA ILE A 503 -18.74 11.18 17.22
C ILE A 503 -19.37 9.89 17.76
N LEU A 504 -19.06 9.50 19.01
CA LEU A 504 -19.55 8.28 19.65
C LEU A 504 -20.83 8.51 20.49
N GLY A 505 -21.46 9.68 20.37
CA GLY A 505 -22.60 10.09 21.20
C GLY A 505 -22.21 10.93 22.41
N PRO A 506 -23.12 11.23 23.35
CA PRO A 506 -22.76 11.98 24.55
C PRO A 506 -21.71 11.19 25.35
N CYS A 507 -20.58 11.82 25.66
CA CYS A 507 -19.67 11.29 26.65
C CYS A 507 -20.46 11.21 27.97
N ASN A 508 -20.79 10.01 28.44
CA ASN A 508 -21.21 9.84 29.83
C ASN A 508 -20.01 10.25 30.69
N THR A 509 -20.07 11.48 31.20
CA THR A 509 -19.15 12.03 32.20
C THR A 509 -19.27 11.28 33.51
#